data_AF-A0A952SEA3-F1
#
_entry.id   AF-A0A952SEA3-F1
#
_cell.length_a   1.000
_cell.length_b   1.000
_cell.length_c   1.000
_cell.angle_alpha   90.00
_cell.angle_beta   90.00
_cell.angle_gamma   90.00
#
_symmetry.space_group_name_H-M   'P 1'
#
loop_
_entity.id
_entity.type
_entity.pdbx_description
1 polymer ?
#
loop_
_entity_poly.entity_id
_entity_poly.type
_entity_poly.pdbx_seq_one_letter_code
_entity_poly.pdbx_strand_id
1 'polypeptide(L)'
;MTGYDFGDVVLVPFPFTDQSAVKRRPTVVVSSPAYHQARPDLLIMAITSRQPSSLSVGEVQVQDWQGAGLLKPSVLKPILTTIDPALVLKNWADSPRRIKVRFARPSGP
;
A
#
# COMPACT_ATOMS: atom_id res chain seq x y z
N MET A 1 -18.84 -1.11 -5.54
CA MET A 1 -17.48 -1.41 -6.02
C MET A 1 -16.59 -0.26 -5.60
N THR A 2 -15.47 -0.54 -4.92
CA THR A 2 -14.63 0.49 -4.30
C THR A 2 -13.71 1.21 -5.29
N GLY A 3 -13.62 0.81 -6.57
CA GLY A 3 -12.74 1.45 -7.55
C GLY A 3 -11.23 1.15 -7.37
N TYR A 4 -10.86 0.45 -6.29
CA TYR A 4 -9.49 0.08 -5.95
C TYR A 4 -9.21 -1.39 -6.27
N ASP A 5 -7.98 -1.69 -6.64
CA ASP A 5 -7.47 -3.03 -6.91
C ASP A 5 -6.33 -3.37 -5.96
N PHE A 6 -6.11 -4.67 -5.78
CA PHE A 6 -4.87 -5.16 -5.18
C PHE A 6 -3.65 -4.55 -5.88
N GLY A 7 -2.70 -4.07 -5.07
CA GLY A 7 -1.47 -3.46 -5.50
C GLY A 7 -1.56 -1.95 -5.74
N ASP A 8 -2.75 -1.34 -5.78
CA ASP A 8 -2.87 0.11 -5.92
C ASP A 8 -2.16 0.85 -4.79
N VAL A 9 -1.42 1.88 -5.14
CA VAL A 9 -0.85 2.81 -4.17
C VAL A 9 -1.85 3.93 -3.92
N VAL A 10 -2.14 4.20 -2.65
CA VAL A 10 -3.06 5.26 -2.20
C VAL A 10 -2.42 6.07 -1.08
N LEU A 11 -2.75 7.36 -1.01
CA LEU A 11 -2.32 8.24 0.08
C LEU A 11 -3.44 8.36 1.11
N VAL A 12 -3.16 7.99 2.36
CA VAL A 12 -4.18 7.94 3.42
C VAL A 12 -3.67 8.60 4.70
N PRO A 13 -4.57 9.09 5.59
CA PRO A 13 -4.24 9.34 6.98
C PRO A 13 -3.93 8.01 7.67
N PHE A 14 -2.65 7.71 7.89
CA PHE A 14 -2.23 6.46 8.50
C PHE A 14 -1.82 6.70 9.96
N PRO A 15 -2.43 5.98 10.93
CA PRO A 15 -2.08 6.12 12.33
C PRO A 15 -0.68 5.58 12.61
N PHE A 16 0.02 6.17 13.57
CA PHE A 16 1.15 5.48 14.17
C PHE A 16 0.66 4.25 14.95
N THR A 17 1.54 3.26 15.13
CA THR A 17 1.22 2.05 15.91
C THR A 17 0.84 2.37 17.35
N ASP A 18 1.41 3.45 17.92
CA ASP A 18 1.08 3.97 19.26
C ASP A 18 -0.14 4.90 19.28
N GLN A 19 -0.78 5.12 18.12
CA GLN A 19 -1.95 5.99 17.93
C GLN A 19 -1.76 7.46 18.36
N SER A 20 -0.51 7.89 18.59
CA SER A 20 -0.18 9.24 19.06
C SER A 20 -0.46 10.33 18.03
N ALA A 21 -0.42 9.98 16.75
CA ALA A 21 -0.61 10.91 15.65
C ALA A 21 -1.02 10.18 14.36
N VAL A 22 -1.50 10.98 13.42
CA VAL A 22 -1.81 10.55 12.06
C VAL A 22 -0.86 11.25 11.10
N LYS A 23 -0.26 10.51 10.17
CA LYS A 23 0.54 11.08 9.08
C LYS A 23 -0.03 10.65 7.74
N ARG A 24 0.05 11.54 6.75
CA ARG A 24 -0.26 11.19 5.36
C ARG A 24 0.84 10.25 4.86
N ARG A 25 0.49 9.01 4.55
CA ARG A 25 1.46 8.00 4.11
C ARG A 25 0.97 7.30 2.85
N PRO A 26 1.86 7.05 1.87
CA PRO A 26 1.55 6.11 0.83
C PRO A 26 1.36 4.73 1.48
N THR A 27 0.35 4.02 1.01
CA THR A 27 0.00 2.64 1.41
C THR A 27 -0.39 1.85 0.19
N VAL A 28 -0.26 0.53 0.26
CA VAL A 28 -0.71 -0.37 -0.81
C VAL A 28 -2.00 -1.06 -0.41
N VAL A 29 -2.96 -1.15 -1.33
CA VAL A 29 -4.18 -1.94 -1.18
C VAL A 29 -3.81 -3.43 -1.31
N VAL A 30 -4.14 -4.23 -0.30
CA VAL A 30 -3.87 -5.68 -0.28
C VAL A 30 -5.14 -6.53 -0.24
N SER A 31 -6.30 -5.87 -0.29
CA SER A 31 -7.61 -6.52 -0.41
C SER A 31 -7.91 -6.88 -1.88
N SER A 32 -8.66 -7.96 -2.08
CA SER A 32 -9.08 -8.43 -3.40
C SER A 32 -10.42 -7.84 -3.83
N PRO A 33 -10.77 -7.88 -5.13
CA PRO A 33 -12.09 -7.48 -5.60
C PRO A 33 -13.25 -8.21 -4.90
N ALA A 34 -13.07 -9.50 -4.58
CA ALA A 34 -14.06 -10.28 -3.82
C ALA A 34 -14.24 -9.72 -2.40
N TYR A 35 -13.17 -9.26 -1.75
CA TYR A 35 -13.27 -8.57 -0.46
C TYR A 35 -14.08 -7.29 -0.58
N HIS A 36 -13.83 -6.47 -1.60
CA HIS A 36 -14.53 -5.20 -1.84
C HIS A 36 -16.02 -5.36 -2.22
N GLN A 37 -16.42 -6.53 -2.70
CA GLN A 37 -17.84 -6.85 -2.93
C GLN A 37 -18.55 -7.20 -1.62
N ALA A 38 -17.84 -7.86 -0.70
CA ALA A 38 -18.39 -8.31 0.58
C ALA A 38 -18.26 -7.26 1.70
N ARG A 39 -17.31 -6.31 1.58
CA ARG A 39 -16.99 -5.31 2.61
C ARG A 39 -16.80 -3.94 1.97
N PRO A 40 -17.28 -2.86 2.64
CA PRO A 40 -17.08 -1.50 2.15
C PRO A 40 -15.64 -1.01 2.32
N ASP A 41 -14.89 -1.59 3.24
CA ASP A 41 -13.55 -1.13 3.63
C ASP A 41 -12.44 -1.62 2.69
N LEU A 42 -11.29 -0.94 2.73
CA LEU A 42 -10.05 -1.38 2.11
C LEU A 42 -9.12 -1.95 3.17
N LEU A 43 -8.58 -3.16 2.94
CA LEU A 43 -7.40 -3.65 3.65
C LEU A 43 -6.14 -3.07 2.99
N ILE A 44 -5.33 -2.35 3.77
CA ILE A 44 -4.12 -1.66 3.30
C ILE A 44 -2.90 -2.02 4.14
N MET A 45 -1.72 -1.83 3.56
CA MET A 45 -0.42 -2.06 4.19
C MET A 45 0.51 -0.84 4.04
N ALA A 46 1.28 -0.54 5.08
CA ALA A 46 2.15 0.64 5.12
C ALA A 46 3.35 0.57 4.15
N ILE A 47 3.64 1.68 3.46
CA ILE A 47 4.87 1.89 2.69
C ILE A 47 5.82 2.81 3.49
N THR A 48 7.11 2.49 3.52
CA THR A 48 8.15 3.32 4.13
C THR A 48 9.34 3.52 3.19
N SER A 49 9.91 4.73 3.18
CA SER A 49 11.19 5.00 2.50
C SER A 49 12.41 4.70 3.37
N ARG A 50 12.20 4.25 4.62
CA ARG A 50 13.30 3.81 5.49
C ARG A 50 13.65 2.37 5.11
N GLN A 51 14.75 2.23 4.38
CA GLN A 51 15.25 0.93 3.96
C GLN A 51 16.12 0.33 5.07
N PRO A 52 15.78 -0.86 5.57
CA PRO A 52 16.66 -1.61 6.44
C PRO A 52 17.83 -2.19 5.64
N SER A 53 18.93 -2.54 6.31
CA SER A 53 20.07 -3.22 5.69
C SER A 53 19.72 -4.63 5.21
N SER A 54 18.73 -5.27 5.84
CA SER A 54 18.13 -6.54 5.44
C SER A 54 16.63 -6.53 5.66
N LEU A 55 15.87 -7.22 4.81
CA LEU A 55 14.42 -7.35 4.97
C LEU A 55 14.10 -8.33 6.11
N SER A 56 13.20 -7.91 6.99
CA SER A 56 12.63 -8.77 8.03
C SER A 56 11.42 -9.55 7.50
N VAL A 57 10.93 -10.50 8.31
CA VAL A 57 9.73 -11.28 7.97
C VAL A 57 8.55 -10.36 7.66
N GLY A 58 7.89 -10.62 6.52
CA GLY A 58 6.75 -9.83 6.05
C GLY A 58 7.11 -8.47 5.46
N GLU A 59 8.40 -8.12 5.37
CA GLU A 59 8.85 -6.95 4.63
C GLU A 59 9.13 -7.31 3.17
N VAL A 60 8.72 -6.41 2.27
CA VAL A 60 8.90 -6.62 0.83
C VAL A 60 9.46 -5.36 0.21
N GLN A 61 10.56 -5.50 -0.52
CA GLN A 61 11.14 -4.41 -1.30
C GLN A 61 10.18 -4.01 -2.43
N VAL A 62 9.89 -2.71 -2.57
CA VAL A 62 9.19 -2.18 -3.74
C VAL A 62 10.21 -2.06 -4.88
N GLN A 63 10.14 -2.96 -5.85
CA GLN A 63 11.11 -3.04 -6.96
C GLN A 63 11.01 -1.83 -7.90
N ASP A 64 9.81 -1.59 -8.45
CA ASP A 64 9.53 -0.48 -9.35
C ASP A 64 8.88 0.68 -8.58
N TRP A 65 9.65 1.30 -7.69
CA TRP A 65 9.13 2.37 -6.83
C TRP A 65 8.78 3.64 -7.62
N GLN A 66 9.51 3.94 -8.70
CA GLN A 66 9.19 5.05 -9.61
C GLN A 66 7.88 4.80 -10.36
N GLY A 67 7.70 3.59 -10.93
CA GLY A 67 6.44 3.20 -11.55
C GLY A 67 5.29 3.12 -10.55
N ALA A 68 5.60 2.85 -9.28
CA ALA A 68 4.70 2.94 -8.14
C ALA A 68 4.49 4.39 -7.62
N GLY A 69 4.99 5.42 -8.31
CA GLY A 69 4.75 6.83 -7.98
C GLY A 69 5.37 7.29 -6.66
N LEU A 70 6.27 6.48 -6.08
CA LEU A 70 6.97 6.80 -4.86
C LEU A 70 8.15 7.72 -5.17
N LEU A 71 8.50 8.59 -4.22
CA LEU A 71 9.59 9.57 -4.40
C LEU A 71 10.98 8.97 -4.16
N LYS A 72 11.05 7.83 -3.46
CA LYS A 72 12.29 7.20 -3.02
C LYS A 72 12.13 5.67 -3.04
N PRO A 73 13.24 4.92 -3.15
CA PRO A 73 13.25 3.50 -2.86
C PRO A 73 12.53 3.18 -1.55
N SER A 74 11.63 2.19 -1.56
CA SER A 74 10.68 1.97 -0.47
C SER A 74 10.46 0.48 -0.19
N VAL A 75 9.94 0.20 1.01
CA VAL A 75 9.66 -1.13 1.55
C VAL A 75 8.22 -1.18 2.06
N LEU A 76 7.53 -2.28 1.83
CA LEU A 76 6.27 -2.61 2.50
C LEU A 76 6.56 -3.14 3.90
N LYS A 77 5.91 -2.57 4.91
CA LYS A 77 5.98 -3.07 6.29
C LYS A 77 4.78 -3.96 6.56
N PRO A 78 4.91 -5.03 7.38
CA PRO A 78 3.78 -5.88 7.80
C PRO A 78 2.89 -5.19 8.84
N ILE A 79 2.53 -3.92 8.59
CA ILE A 79 1.61 -3.12 9.39
C ILE A 79 0.37 -2.94 8.52
N LEU A 80 -0.69 -3.65 8.89
CA LEU A 80 -1.95 -3.66 8.17
C LEU A 80 -3.04 -2.92 8.96
N THR A 81 -3.96 -2.30 8.24
CA THR A 81 -5.18 -1.75 8.82
C THR A 81 -6.29 -1.73 7.77
N THR A 82 -7.53 -1.58 8.22
CA THR A 82 -8.68 -1.36 7.35
C THR A 82 -9.07 0.11 7.39
N ILE A 83 -9.43 0.67 6.24
CA ILE A 83 -9.90 2.06 6.15
C ILE A 83 -11.19 2.16 5.34
N ASP A 84 -12.00 3.15 5.68
CA ASP A 84 -13.07 3.62 4.80
C ASP A 84 -12.45 4.21 3.51
N PRO A 85 -12.87 3.79 2.31
CA PRO A 85 -12.43 4.39 1.05
C PRO A 85 -12.52 5.93 1.00
N ALA A 86 -13.45 6.54 1.74
CA ALA A 86 -13.61 8.00 1.82
C ALA A 86 -12.41 8.71 2.47
N LEU A 87 -11.56 7.99 3.21
CA LEU A 87 -10.34 8.53 3.81
C LEU A 87 -9.16 8.60 2.83
N VAL A 88 -9.30 8.06 1.61
CA VAL A 88 -8.26 8.14 0.59
C VAL A 88 -8.11 9.59 0.10
N LEU A 89 -6.96 10.20 0.41
CA LEU A 89 -6.67 11.60 0.09
C LEU A 89 -6.19 11.79 -1.35
N LYS A 90 -5.53 10.76 -1.90
CA LYS A 90 -5.08 10.74 -3.27
C LYS A 90 -5.05 9.32 -3.77
N ASN A 91 -5.79 9.08 -4.84
CA ASN A 91 -5.69 7.89 -5.64
C ASN A 91 -4.80 8.18 -6.85
N TRP A 92 -3.83 7.31 -7.11
CA TRP A 92 -3.07 7.37 -8.37
C TRP A 92 -3.61 6.38 -9.41
N ALA A 93 -4.70 5.67 -9.12
CA ALA A 93 -5.32 4.73 -10.06
C ALA A 93 -6.00 5.42 -11.25
N ASP A 94 -6.46 6.66 -11.10
CA ASP A 94 -7.07 7.45 -12.19
C ASP A 94 -6.02 8.11 -13.11
N SER A 95 -4.73 7.97 -12.79
CA SER A 95 -3.66 8.31 -13.71
C SER A 95 -3.68 7.36 -14.91
N PRO A 96 -3.40 7.81 -16.15
CA PRO A 96 -3.31 6.94 -17.33
C PRO A 96 -2.31 5.78 -17.16
N ARG A 97 -1.46 5.84 -16.12
CA ARG A 97 -0.70 4.71 -15.59
C ARG A 97 -1.19 4.41 -14.19
N ARG A 98 -2.15 3.48 -14.04
CA ARG A 98 -2.59 2.98 -12.74
C ARG A 98 -1.38 2.46 -11.98
N ILE A 99 -1.06 3.16 -10.90
CA ILE A 99 0.17 2.97 -10.15
C ILE A 99 0.00 1.77 -9.22
N LYS A 100 0.75 0.69 -9.49
CA LYS A 100 0.70 -0.54 -8.70
C LYS A 100 2.07 -0.95 -8.18
N VAL A 101 2.11 -1.42 -6.95
CA VAL A 101 3.28 -2.16 -6.43
C VAL A 101 3.35 -3.50 -7.13
N ARG A 102 4.47 -3.74 -7.83
CA ARG A 102 4.80 -5.07 -8.36
C ARG A 102 5.52 -5.86 -7.29
N PHE A 103 4.81 -6.83 -6.72
CA PHE A 103 5.41 -7.84 -5.86
C PHE A 103 6.29 -8.74 -6.72
N ALA A 104 7.52 -9.00 -6.27
CA ALA A 104 8.31 -10.07 -6.87
C ALA A 104 7.50 -11.35 -6.76
N ARG A 105 7.38 -12.13 -7.84
CA ARG A 105 7.02 -13.53 -7.67
C ARG A 105 8.11 -14.13 -6.79
N PRO A 106 7.79 -14.87 -5.71
CA PRO A 106 8.82 -15.63 -5.04
C PRO A 106 9.50 -16.48 -6.11
N SER A 107 10.82 -16.34 -6.24
CA SER A 107 11.64 -17.31 -6.93
C SER A 107 11.44 -18.62 -6.18
N GLY A 108 10.55 -19.47 -6.69
CA GLY A 108 10.36 -20.80 -6.17
C GLY A 108 11.63 -21.64 -6.37
N PRO A 109 11.77 -22.74 -5.62
CA PRO A 109 12.80 -23.74 -5.92
C PRO A 109 12.63 -24.32 -7.32
#